data_AF-A0A957HS70-F1
#
_entry.id   AF-A0A957HS70-F1
#
_cell.length_a   1.000
_cell.length_b   1.000
_cell.length_c   1.000
_cell.angle_alpha   90.00
_cell.angle_beta   90.00
_cell.angle_gamma   90.00
#
_symmetry.space_group_name_H-M   'P 1'
#
loop_
_entity.id
_entity.type
_entity.pdbx_description
1 polymer ?
#
loop_
_entity_poly.entity_id
_entity_poly.type
_entity_poly.pdbx_seq_one_letter_code
_entity_poly.pdbx_strand_id
1 'polypeptide(L)'
;LPHRIEHVQLLHPDDVSRLRHPRIVASMQPVHLITDWHTADKVWGKRARLTYAFRSLLDNGATLAFGSDAPVAPYDPMLGLYAAVSRRDTDGNPAGGWYPQENLT
;
A
#
# COMPACT_ATOMS: atom_id res chain seq x y z
N LEU A 1 3.59 -9.66 21.83
CA LEU A 1 2.94 -9.19 20.57
C LEU A 1 4.04 -8.62 19.68
N PRO A 2 4.10 -8.98 18.38
CA PRO A 2 5.04 -8.33 17.45
C PRO A 2 4.74 -6.83 17.36
N HIS A 3 5.77 -6.02 17.14
CA HIS A 3 5.58 -4.60 16.86
C HIS A 3 4.99 -4.43 15.47
N ARG A 4 4.27 -3.34 15.27
CA ARG A 4 3.65 -3.00 13.99
C ARG A 4 3.91 -1.53 13.68
N ILE A 5 4.13 -1.27 12.40
CA ILE A 5 4.21 0.08 11.85
C ILE A 5 2.97 0.27 11.01
N GLU A 6 2.19 1.29 11.36
CA GLU A 6 0.92 1.58 10.71
C GLU A 6 1.14 2.41 9.43
N HIS A 7 0.23 2.25 8.47
CA HIS A 7 0.19 2.83 7.13
C HIS A 7 1.32 2.37 6.20
N VAL A 8 2.57 2.62 6.60
CA VAL A 8 3.76 2.36 5.77
C VAL A 8 3.55 2.91 4.35
N GLN A 9 2.92 4.10 4.26
CA GLN A 9 2.34 4.60 3.02
C GLN A 9 3.40 4.93 1.98
N LEU A 10 4.52 5.53 2.40
CA LEU A 10 5.64 5.88 1.54
C LEU A 10 6.95 5.41 2.21
N LEU A 11 7.77 4.68 1.46
CA LEU A 11 9.06 4.18 1.93
C LEU A 11 10.23 4.84 1.22
N HIS A 12 11.31 5.08 1.97
CA HIS A 12 12.61 5.26 1.35
C HIS A 12 13.12 3.89 0.84
N PRO A 13 13.82 3.82 -0.30
CA PRO A 13 14.36 2.55 -0.83
C PRO A 13 15.17 1.74 0.19
N ASP A 14 15.97 2.43 1.02
CA ASP A 14 16.80 1.79 2.05
C ASP A 14 15.98 1.14 3.18
N ASP A 15 14.73 1.57 3.38
CA ASP A 15 13.87 1.07 4.45
C ASP A 15 13.10 -0.20 4.08
N VAL A 16 12.98 -0.52 2.78
CA VAL A 16 12.28 -1.73 2.31
C VAL A 16 12.87 -2.97 2.98
N SER A 17 14.20 -3.08 2.98
CA SER A 17 14.92 -4.23 3.53
C SER A 17 14.74 -4.40 5.05
N ARG A 18 14.44 -3.31 5.76
CA ARG A 18 14.30 -3.28 7.22
C ARG A 18 12.98 -3.92 7.68
N LEU A 19 11.94 -3.88 6.84
CA LEU A 19 10.62 -4.42 7.17
C LEU A 19 10.52 -5.94 7.08
N ARG A 20 11.55 -6.65 6.59
CA ARG A 20 11.66 -8.12 6.69
C ARG A 20 11.87 -8.62 8.12
N HIS A 21 12.12 -7.72 9.08
CA HIS A 21 12.45 -8.10 10.44
C HIS A 21 11.28 -8.90 11.07
N PRO A 22 11.51 -10.12 11.61
CA PRO A 22 10.44 -11.07 11.95
C PRO A 22 9.53 -10.63 13.11
N ARG A 23 9.90 -9.55 13.82
CA ARG A 23 9.10 -8.94 14.90
C ARG A 23 8.39 -7.65 14.49
N ILE A 24 8.42 -7.28 13.21
CA ILE A 24 7.74 -6.11 12.66
C ILE A 24 6.68 -6.58 11.66
N VAL A 25 5.47 -6.05 11.80
CA VAL A 25 4.38 -6.20 10.82
C VAL A 25 4.13 -4.85 10.15
N ALA A 26 4.10 -4.83 8.83
CA ALA A 26 3.63 -3.67 8.07
C ALA A 26 2.09 -3.72 8.02
N SER A 27 1.46 -2.86 8.81
CA SER A 27 -0.01 -2.75 8.90
C SER A 27 -0.46 -1.62 7.99
N MET A 28 -1.02 -1.95 6.84
CA MET A 28 -1.23 -1.02 5.73
C MET A 28 -2.71 -0.93 5.34
N GLN A 29 -3.11 0.17 4.69
CA GLN A 29 -4.52 0.40 4.31
C GLN A 29 -4.63 0.61 2.80
N PRO A 30 -4.82 -0.47 2.03
CA PRO A 30 -4.90 -0.39 0.57
C PRO A 30 -5.95 0.57 0.04
N VAL A 31 -7.05 0.75 0.76
CA VAL A 31 -8.16 1.62 0.36
C VAL A 31 -7.73 3.08 0.14
N HIS A 32 -6.68 3.57 0.83
CA HIS A 32 -6.18 4.94 0.62
C HIS A 32 -5.61 5.15 -0.79
N LEU A 33 -5.16 4.07 -1.48
CA LEU A 33 -4.69 4.16 -2.85
C LEU A 33 -5.75 4.75 -3.79
N ILE A 34 -7.01 4.40 -3.59
CA ILE A 34 -8.16 4.81 -4.42
C ILE A 34 -8.21 6.34 -4.52
N THR A 35 -7.91 7.06 -3.44
CA THR A 35 -8.00 8.52 -3.38
C THR A 35 -6.65 9.22 -3.52
N ASP A 36 -5.57 8.58 -3.08
CA ASP A 36 -4.30 9.27 -2.86
C ASP A 36 -3.40 9.27 -4.10
N TRP A 37 -3.58 8.34 -5.04
CA TRP A 37 -2.60 8.08 -6.10
C TRP A 37 -2.27 9.31 -6.96
N HIS A 38 -3.28 10.10 -7.34
CA HIS A 38 -3.08 11.36 -8.06
C HIS A 38 -2.29 12.39 -7.24
N THR A 39 -2.61 12.50 -5.94
CA THR A 39 -1.94 13.42 -5.02
C THR A 39 -0.50 12.99 -4.78
N ALA A 40 -0.24 11.69 -4.64
CA ALA A 40 1.09 11.13 -4.49
C ALA A 40 1.95 11.46 -5.72
N ASP A 41 1.46 11.26 -6.94
CA ASP A 41 2.20 11.62 -8.15
C ASP A 41 2.45 13.14 -8.24
N LYS A 42 1.46 13.96 -7.89
CA LYS A 42 1.59 15.42 -7.93
C LYS A 42 2.57 15.98 -6.88
N VAL A 43 2.52 15.47 -5.65
CA VAL A 43 3.23 16.05 -4.50
C VAL A 43 4.58 15.37 -4.25
N TRP A 44 4.65 14.05 -4.46
CA TRP A 44 5.87 13.27 -4.24
C TRP A 44 6.65 13.01 -5.52
N GLY A 45 6.00 13.05 -6.69
CA GLY A 45 6.63 12.81 -7.98
C GLY A 45 7.36 11.48 -7.98
N LYS A 46 8.66 11.49 -8.32
CA LYS A 46 9.49 10.27 -8.35
C LYS A 46 9.53 9.51 -7.02
N ARG A 47 9.30 10.18 -5.88
CA ARG A 47 9.26 9.51 -4.57
C ARG A 47 8.04 8.59 -4.42
N ALA A 48 6.96 8.82 -5.15
CA ALA A 48 5.75 8.00 -5.08
C ALA A 48 5.96 6.53 -5.53
N ARG A 49 7.10 6.21 -6.16
CA ARG A 49 7.42 4.86 -6.64
C ARG A 49 7.26 3.77 -5.57
N LEU A 50 7.58 4.06 -4.32
CA LEU A 50 7.46 3.12 -3.19
C LEU A 50 6.26 3.45 -2.28
N THR A 51 5.25 4.10 -2.84
CA THR A 51 3.97 4.30 -2.16
C THR A 51 3.11 3.05 -2.28
N TYR A 52 2.55 2.59 -1.16
CA TYR A 52 1.75 1.35 -1.09
C TYR A 52 2.47 0.15 -1.75
N ALA A 53 3.75 -0.04 -1.42
CA ALA A 53 4.67 -1.01 -2.05
C ALA A 53 4.43 -2.45 -1.57
N PHE A 54 3.20 -2.95 -1.73
CA PHE A 54 2.75 -4.22 -1.16
C PHE A 54 3.55 -5.41 -1.68
N ARG A 55 3.67 -5.56 -3.01
CA ARG A 55 4.42 -6.67 -3.60
C ARG A 55 5.90 -6.59 -3.24
N SER A 56 6.50 -5.40 -3.35
CA SER A 56 7.92 -5.23 -3.00
C SER A 56 8.22 -5.61 -1.54
N LEU A 57 7.34 -5.26 -0.60
CA LEU A 57 7.49 -5.64 0.80
C LEU A 57 7.28 -7.15 1.01
N LEU A 58 6.24 -7.71 0.40
CA LEU A 58 5.92 -9.13 0.48
C LEU A 58 7.07 -10.00 -0.07
N ASP A 59 7.57 -9.67 -1.25
CA ASP A 59 8.66 -10.39 -1.92
C ASP A 59 10.00 -10.26 -1.15
N ASN A 60 10.19 -9.17 -0.41
CA ASN A 60 11.32 -8.96 0.48
C ASN A 60 11.15 -9.65 1.86
N GLY A 61 10.06 -10.41 2.06
CA GLY A 61 9.83 -11.22 3.26
C GLY A 61 9.24 -10.45 4.44
N ALA A 62 8.62 -9.29 4.20
CA ALA A 62 7.88 -8.59 5.25
C ALA A 62 6.54 -9.28 5.52
N THR A 63 6.11 -9.28 6.78
CA THR A 63 4.75 -9.68 7.15
C THR A 63 3.80 -8.50 6.93
N LEU A 64 2.81 -8.67 6.07
CA LEU A 64 1.78 -7.67 5.81
C LEU A 64 0.50 -7.97 6.60
N ALA A 65 -0.13 -6.92 7.11
CA ALA A 65 -1.51 -6.94 7.59
C ALA A 65 -2.28 -5.80 6.94
N PHE A 66 -3.54 -6.03 6.55
CA PHE A 66 -4.38 -4.99 5.95
C PHE A 66 -5.54 -4.59 6.85
N GLY A 67 -5.82 -3.28 6.85
CA GLY A 67 -6.97 -2.68 7.53
C GLY A 67 -7.63 -1.60 6.67
N SER A 68 -8.78 -1.10 7.11
CA SER A 68 -9.54 -0.06 6.42
C SER A 68 -9.22 1.36 6.87
N ASP A 69 -8.58 1.54 8.03
CA ASP A 69 -8.52 2.84 8.74
C ASP A 69 -9.91 3.43 9.07
N ALA A 70 -10.94 2.59 9.23
CA ALA A 70 -12.26 3.10 9.58
C ALA A 70 -12.23 3.83 10.95
N PRO A 71 -12.91 4.99 11.08
CA PRO A 71 -13.85 5.58 10.12
C PRO A 71 -13.22 6.62 9.17
N VAL A 72 -11.89 6.77 9.13
CA VAL A 72 -11.21 7.71 8.22
C VAL A 72 -11.43 7.32 6.76
N ALA A 73 -11.39 6.02 6.46
CA ALA A 73 -11.76 5.46 5.16
C ALA A 73 -12.96 4.49 5.26
N PRO A 74 -13.56 4.09 4.13
CA PRO A 74 -14.67 3.13 4.10
C PRO A 74 -14.34 1.83 4.82
N TYR A 75 -15.28 1.31 5.61
CA TYR A 75 -15.09 0.08 6.39
C TYR A 75 -15.08 -1.20 5.55
N ASP A 76 -15.58 -1.16 4.31
CA ASP A 76 -15.77 -2.33 3.46
C ASP A 76 -14.42 -2.97 3.06
N PRO A 77 -14.12 -4.20 3.54
CA PRO A 77 -12.87 -4.87 3.21
C PRO A 77 -12.74 -5.18 1.72
N MET A 78 -13.85 -5.27 0.97
CA MET A 78 -13.81 -5.53 -0.47
C MET A 78 -13.17 -4.38 -1.24
N LEU A 79 -13.33 -3.13 -0.80
CA LEU A 79 -12.62 -1.99 -1.40
C LEU A 79 -11.12 -2.05 -1.14
N GLY A 80 -10.71 -2.47 0.05
CA GLY A 80 -9.30 -2.70 0.36
C GLY A 80 -8.68 -3.80 -0.51
N LEU A 81 -9.38 -4.93 -0.66
CA LEU A 81 -8.96 -6.00 -1.56
C LEU A 81 -8.89 -5.53 -3.02
N TYR A 82 -9.93 -4.83 -3.50
CA TYR A 82 -9.97 -4.24 -4.83
C TYR A 82 -8.76 -3.33 -5.08
N ALA A 83 -8.44 -2.42 -4.17
CA ALA A 83 -7.31 -1.52 -4.30
C ALA A 83 -5.97 -2.28 -4.30
N ALA A 84 -5.82 -3.31 -3.46
CA ALA A 84 -4.59 -4.09 -3.38
C ALA A 84 -4.30 -4.93 -4.64
N VAL A 85 -5.35 -5.43 -5.32
CA VAL A 85 -5.20 -6.29 -6.50
C VAL A 85 -5.27 -5.52 -7.82
N SER A 86 -6.16 -4.53 -7.94
CA SER A 86 -6.36 -3.78 -9.18
C SER A 86 -5.46 -2.55 -9.27
N ARG A 87 -5.12 -1.97 -8.11
CA ARG A 87 -4.44 -0.68 -7.97
C ARG A 87 -5.12 0.47 -8.71
N ARG A 88 -6.45 0.42 -8.77
CA ARG A 88 -7.29 1.43 -9.41
C ARG A 88 -8.16 2.14 -8.39
N ASP A 89 -8.63 3.32 -8.76
CA ASP A 89 -9.74 3.97 -8.11
C ASP A 89 -11.09 3.35 -8.52
N THR A 90 -12.18 3.84 -7.93
CA THR A 90 -13.52 3.32 -8.17
C THR A 90 -14.05 3.58 -9.59
N ASP A 91 -13.43 4.52 -10.32
CA ASP A 91 -13.74 4.79 -11.73
C ASP A 91 -12.92 3.90 -12.68
N GLY A 92 -12.05 3.05 -12.13
CA GLY A 92 -11.20 2.12 -12.88
C GLY A 92 -9.90 2.76 -13.40
N ASN A 93 -9.53 3.93 -12.90
CA ASN A 93 -8.30 4.63 -13.28
C ASN A 93 -7.15 4.38 -12.30
N PRO A 94 -5.89 4.49 -12.75
CA PRO A 94 -5.49 4.52 -14.15
C PRO A 94 -5.72 3.14 -14.80
N ALA A 95 -5.96 3.12 -16.12
CA ALA A 95 -6.04 1.87 -16.85
C ALA A 95 -4.75 1.04 -16.64
N GLY A 96 -4.90 -0.21 -16.21
CA GLY A 96 -3.77 -1.08 -15.87
C GLY A 96 -3.33 -1.02 -14.40
N GLY A 97 -3.80 -0.04 -13.62
CA GLY A 97 -3.46 0.13 -12.21
C GLY A 97 -2.22 0.99 -11.97
N TRP A 98 -2.21 1.74 -10.87
CA TRP A 98 -1.13 2.64 -10.49
C TRP A 98 0.01 1.86 -9.83
N TYR A 99 1.23 1.96 -10.41
CA TYR A 99 2.36 1.07 -10.11
C TYR A 99 1.95 -0.41 -10.12
N PRO A 100 1.58 -0.97 -11.29
CA PRO A 100 0.95 -2.28 -11.38
C PRO A 100 1.82 -3.42 -10.83
N GLN A 101 3.15 -3.26 -10.84
CA GLN A 101 4.08 -4.21 -10.22
C GLN A 101 3.92 -4.35 -8.69
N GLU A 102 3.20 -3.44 -8.03
CA GLU A 102 2.88 -3.52 -6.61
C GLU A 102 1.55 -4.23 -6.33
N ASN A 103 0.94 -4.85 -7.35
CA ASN A 103 -0.31 -5.61 -7.19
C ASN A 103 -0.06 -6.96 -6.49
N LEU A 104 -1.09 -7.54 -5.89
CA LEU A 104 -0.99 -8.80 -5.13
C LEU A 104 -1.48 -10.07 -5.84
N THR A 105 -1.80 -9.99 -7.14
CA THR A 105 -2.18 -11.13 -7.99
C THR A 105 -1.24 -11.33 -9.15
#